data_AF-L9X4D8-F1
#
_entry.id   AF-L9X4D8-F1
#
_cell.length_a   1.000
_cell.length_b   1.000
_cell.length_c   1.000
_cell.angle_alpha   90.00
_cell.angle_beta   90.00
_cell.angle_gamma   90.00
#
_symmetry.space_group_name_H-M   'P 1'
#
loop_
_entity.id
_entity.type
_entity.pdbx_description
1 polymer ?
#
loop_
_entity_poly.entity_id
_entity_poly.type
_entity_poly.pdbx_seq_one_letter_code
_entity_poly.pdbx_strand_id
1 'polypeptide(L)'
;MDNKVKQQSIALPIPLPNEDVFRHTACGPILSLLTDTPHSAFGIRDLGRAIDRPPRSVSLAVDDLESLDLVTITEGRKKLVQINRDRLNVPDDPILRIPQDEFRDPVRTLKERLLETLEDVTGILLFGSVARGHADRRSDIDCFVLVDDNRATSQKRAHELAQELGDRQFDGDRYAFEILVESSDSATRQADRLQEIFADGLTLYDTGPLQDLKTEVLTNG
;
A
#
# COMPACT_ATOMS: atom_id res chain seq x y z
N MET A 1 0.34 41.09 -2.37
CA MET A 1 1.12 41.26 -1.13
C MET A 1 1.03 39.94 -0.39
N ASP A 2 2.01 39.05 -0.60
CA ASP A 2 1.98 37.68 -0.07
C ASP A 2 2.56 37.66 1.34
N ASN A 3 1.69 37.53 2.32
CA ASN A 3 2.06 37.35 3.71
C ASN A 3 2.28 35.86 3.99
N LYS A 4 3.42 35.31 3.56
CA LYS A 4 3.84 33.97 4.00
C LYS A 4 4.20 34.04 5.48
N VAL A 5 3.32 33.53 6.32
CA VAL A 5 3.60 33.24 7.74
C VAL A 5 4.86 32.38 7.78
N LYS A 6 5.94 32.89 8.39
CA LYS A 6 7.15 32.11 8.67
C LYS A 6 6.77 30.99 9.65
N GLN A 7 6.60 29.78 9.13
CA GLN A 7 6.52 28.59 9.98
C GLN A 7 7.85 28.43 10.72
N GLN A 8 7.78 28.25 12.04
CA GLN A 8 8.93 27.87 12.84
C GLN A 8 9.30 26.44 12.46
N SER A 9 10.53 26.22 12.00
CA SER A 9 11.05 24.89 11.72
C SER A 9 12.11 24.49 12.73
N ILE A 10 12.18 23.20 13.04
CA ILE A 10 13.25 22.59 13.82
C ILE A 10 14.02 21.67 12.87
N ALA A 11 15.33 21.87 12.78
CA ALA A 11 16.22 20.97 12.07
C ALA A 11 16.83 20.00 13.09
N LEU A 12 16.58 18.71 12.91
CA LEU A 12 17.12 17.66 13.77
C LEU A 12 18.06 16.79 12.91
N PRO A 13 19.36 16.73 13.24
CA PRO A 13 20.27 15.83 12.53
C PRO A 13 19.90 14.39 12.88
N ILE A 14 19.53 13.61 11.87
CA ILE A 14 19.32 12.17 12.04
C ILE A 14 20.68 11.48 11.85
N PRO A 15 21.16 10.70 12.83
CA PRO A 15 22.44 10.00 12.71
C PRO A 15 22.27 8.82 11.75
N LEU A 16 22.36 9.09 10.45
CA LEU A 16 22.43 8.06 9.42
C LEU A 16 23.86 7.49 9.37
N PRO A 17 24.02 6.18 9.17
CA PRO A 17 25.35 5.57 9.09
C PRO A 17 26.13 6.02 7.84
N ASN A 18 25.47 6.59 6.84
CA ASN A 18 26.06 7.24 5.68
C ASN A 18 25.11 8.37 5.17
N GLU A 19 25.65 9.40 4.51
CA GLU A 19 24.88 10.51 3.93
C GLU A 19 24.07 10.10 2.69
N ASP A 20 24.47 9.02 2.01
CA ASP A 20 23.85 8.55 0.75
C ASP A 20 22.71 7.53 0.94
N VAL A 21 22.25 7.32 2.17
CA VAL A 21 21.44 6.17 2.63
C VAL A 21 20.04 6.01 1.97
N PHE A 22 19.55 7.02 1.27
CA PHE A 22 18.31 6.94 0.47
C PHE A 22 18.46 7.57 -0.90
N ARG A 23 19.67 7.48 -1.48
CA ARG A 23 19.96 8.07 -2.79
C ARG A 23 19.16 7.41 -3.92
N HIS A 24 18.82 6.14 -3.77
CA HIS A 24 18.04 5.41 -4.77
C HIS A 24 16.55 5.60 -4.54
N THR A 25 15.87 6.14 -5.56
CA THR A 25 14.42 6.38 -5.53
C THR A 25 13.58 5.11 -5.37
N ALA A 26 14.19 3.93 -5.56
CA ALA A 26 13.54 2.64 -5.33
C ALA A 26 13.46 2.26 -3.84
N CYS A 27 14.22 2.88 -2.92
CA CYS A 27 14.19 2.52 -1.50
C CYS A 27 12.80 2.66 -0.88
N GLY A 28 12.12 3.79 -1.15
CA GLY A 28 10.77 4.06 -0.63
C GLY A 28 9.73 3.02 -1.09
N PRO A 29 9.56 2.81 -2.41
CA PRO A 29 8.66 1.78 -2.94
C PRO A 29 8.97 0.37 -2.44
N ILE A 30 10.25 -0.01 -2.33
CA ILE A 30 10.64 -1.32 -1.76
C ILE A 30 10.18 -1.43 -0.31
N LEU A 31 10.45 -0.42 0.53
CA LEU A 31 10.03 -0.43 1.93
C LEU A 31 8.50 -0.46 2.06
N SER A 32 7.77 0.26 1.22
CA SER A 32 6.31 0.23 1.21
C SER A 32 5.78 -1.18 0.96
N LEU A 33 6.25 -1.81 -0.13
CA LEU A 33 5.88 -3.17 -0.51
C LEU A 33 6.21 -4.19 0.60
N LEU A 34 7.45 -4.17 1.10
CA LEU A 34 7.91 -5.13 2.10
C LEU A 34 7.25 -4.93 3.46
N THR A 35 6.89 -3.69 3.82
CA THR A 35 6.12 -3.40 5.04
C THR A 35 4.70 -3.96 4.96
N ASP A 36 4.10 -3.94 3.77
CA ASP A 36 2.76 -4.46 3.53
C ASP A 36 2.74 -5.98 3.29
N THR A 37 3.91 -6.60 3.12
CA THR A 37 4.11 -8.05 2.94
C THR A 37 5.22 -8.59 3.84
N PRO A 38 5.14 -8.40 5.17
CA PRO A 38 6.28 -8.60 6.07
C PRO A 38 6.75 -10.06 6.16
N HIS A 39 5.89 -11.01 5.79
CA HIS A 39 6.18 -12.45 5.81
C HIS A 39 6.70 -13.00 4.48
N SER A 40 6.71 -12.17 3.43
CA SER A 40 7.08 -12.59 2.07
C SER A 40 8.54 -12.20 1.77
N ALA A 41 9.20 -13.04 0.97
CA ALA A 41 10.56 -12.78 0.49
C ALA A 41 10.56 -12.73 -1.04
N PHE A 42 11.25 -11.74 -1.60
CA PHE A 42 11.19 -11.40 -3.02
C PHE A 42 12.57 -11.44 -3.66
N GLY A 43 12.64 -11.92 -4.90
CA GLY A 43 13.83 -11.73 -5.73
C GLY A 43 13.95 -10.29 -6.22
N ILE A 44 15.17 -9.90 -6.63
CA ILE A 44 15.43 -8.58 -7.24
C ILE A 44 14.53 -8.29 -8.45
N ARG A 45 14.20 -9.32 -9.24
CA ARG A 45 13.33 -9.19 -10.41
C ARG A 45 11.87 -9.01 -10.03
N ASP A 46 11.41 -9.72 -9.00
CA ASP A 46 10.04 -9.65 -8.50
C ASP A 46 9.77 -8.24 -7.96
N LEU A 47 10.70 -7.72 -7.14
CA LEU A 47 10.69 -6.34 -6.68
C LEU A 47 10.68 -5.35 -7.84
N GLY A 48 11.58 -5.51 -8.83
CA GLY A 48 11.65 -4.60 -9.98
C GLY A 48 10.40 -4.58 -10.83
N ARG A 49 9.72 -5.73 -10.98
CA ARG A 49 8.44 -5.81 -11.66
C ARG A 49 7.35 -5.11 -10.86
N ALA A 50 7.28 -5.35 -9.55
CA ALA A 50 6.26 -4.78 -8.68
C ALA A 50 6.31 -3.24 -8.62
N ILE A 51 7.50 -2.65 -8.50
CA ILE A 51 7.65 -1.19 -8.36
C ILE A 51 7.95 -0.46 -9.69
N ASP A 52 7.86 -1.15 -10.82
CA ASP A 52 8.24 -0.66 -12.15
C ASP A 52 9.63 0.01 -12.19
N ARG A 53 10.66 -0.75 -11.82
CA ARG A 53 12.07 -0.30 -11.81
C ARG A 53 13.02 -1.34 -12.40
N PRO A 54 14.07 -0.90 -13.13
CA PRO A 54 15.09 -1.82 -13.65
C PRO A 54 15.79 -2.60 -12.53
N PRO A 55 16.13 -3.89 -12.72
CA PRO A 55 16.76 -4.73 -11.70
C PRO A 55 18.05 -4.15 -11.09
N ARG A 56 18.81 -3.39 -11.88
CA ARG A 56 20.02 -2.70 -11.38
C ARG A 56 19.70 -1.62 -10.35
N SER A 57 18.63 -0.86 -10.58
CA SER A 57 18.17 0.18 -9.64
C SER A 57 17.70 -0.46 -8.33
N VAL A 58 16.96 -1.56 -8.44
CA VAL A 58 16.49 -2.34 -7.28
C VAL A 58 17.65 -2.93 -6.50
N SER A 59 18.64 -3.54 -7.16
CA SER A 59 19.79 -4.11 -6.47
C SER A 59 20.52 -3.06 -5.64
N LEU A 60 20.77 -1.88 -6.21
CA LEU A 60 21.45 -0.79 -5.49
C LEU A 60 20.64 -0.30 -4.29
N ALA A 61 19.32 -0.14 -4.45
CA ALA A 61 18.45 0.23 -3.35
C ALA A 61 18.40 -0.85 -2.26
N VAL A 62 18.39 -2.13 -2.62
CA VAL A 62 18.45 -3.25 -1.66
C VAL A 62 19.76 -3.23 -0.89
N ASP A 63 20.90 -3.00 -1.57
CA ASP A 63 22.20 -2.94 -0.91
C ASP A 63 22.27 -1.77 0.09
N ASP A 64 21.68 -0.60 -0.24
CA ASP A 64 21.54 0.52 0.70
C ASP A 64 20.67 0.12 1.91
N LEU A 65 19.49 -0.47 1.68
CA LEU A 65 18.56 -0.88 2.75
C LEU A 65 19.16 -1.98 3.64
N GLU A 66 19.96 -2.89 3.08
CA GLU A 66 20.67 -3.93 3.83
C GLU A 66 21.75 -3.31 4.73
N SER A 67 22.48 -2.30 4.23
CA SER A 67 23.50 -1.58 5.02
C SER A 67 22.92 -0.88 6.27
N LEU A 68 21.61 -0.60 6.24
CA LEU A 68 20.85 -0.02 7.35
C LEU A 68 20.15 -1.04 8.23
N ASP A 69 20.31 -2.34 7.93
CA ASP A 69 19.60 -3.41 8.63
C ASP A 69 18.06 -3.28 8.50
N LEU A 70 17.55 -2.61 7.45
CA LEU A 70 16.11 -2.47 7.19
C LEU A 70 15.54 -3.67 6.42
N VAL A 71 16.39 -4.38 5.67
CA VAL A 71 16.03 -5.62 4.98
C VAL A 71 17.04 -6.71 5.32
N THR A 72 16.58 -7.95 5.32
CA THR A 72 17.42 -9.13 5.46
C THR A 72 17.52 -9.85 4.12
N ILE A 73 18.70 -10.38 3.83
CA ILE A 73 18.97 -11.09 2.58
C ILE A 73 19.27 -12.55 2.88
N THR A 74 18.52 -13.43 2.24
CA THR A 74 18.81 -14.87 2.25
C THR A 74 19.46 -15.27 0.94
N GLU A 75 20.70 -15.73 1.04
CA GLU A 75 21.47 -16.26 -0.09
C GLU A 75 21.11 -17.72 -0.37
N GLY A 76 20.96 -18.07 -1.64
CA GLY A 76 20.55 -19.39 -2.10
C GLY A 76 20.69 -19.54 -3.61
N ARG A 77 19.76 -20.24 -4.27
CA ARG A 77 19.72 -20.27 -5.76
C ARG A 77 19.45 -18.89 -6.36
N LYS A 78 18.79 -18.01 -5.61
CA LYS A 78 18.51 -16.62 -5.93
C LYS A 78 18.65 -15.80 -4.64
N LYS A 79 19.06 -14.53 -4.77
CA LYS A 79 19.05 -13.54 -3.69
C LYS A 79 17.60 -13.20 -3.35
N LEU A 80 17.17 -13.49 -2.11
CA LEU A 80 15.83 -13.18 -1.61
C LEU A 80 15.91 -12.07 -0.56
N VAL A 81 15.03 -11.09 -0.70
CA VAL A 81 14.97 -9.88 0.13
C VAL A 81 13.67 -9.87 0.90
N GLN A 82 13.74 -9.62 2.20
CA GLN A 82 12.59 -9.50 3.09
C GLN A 82 12.80 -8.31 4.04
N ILE A 83 11.71 -7.68 4.52
CA ILE A 83 11.83 -6.65 5.57
C ILE A 83 12.49 -7.24 6.80
N ASN A 84 13.37 -6.47 7.45
CA ASN A 84 13.85 -6.85 8.78
C ASN A 84 12.72 -6.66 9.79
N ARG A 85 12.05 -7.76 10.13
CA ARG A 85 10.90 -7.76 11.04
C ARG A 85 11.26 -7.38 12.47
N ASP A 86 12.52 -7.55 12.88
CA ASP A 86 12.98 -7.12 14.22
C ASP A 86 13.09 -5.59 14.32
N ARG A 87 13.12 -4.90 13.16
CA ARG A 87 13.13 -3.43 13.04
C ARG A 87 11.78 -2.85 12.66
N LEU A 88 10.81 -3.68 12.32
CA LEU A 88 9.51 -3.24 11.84
C LEU A 88 8.52 -3.10 13.00
N ASN A 89 7.98 -1.90 13.17
CA ASN A 89 6.84 -1.65 14.05
C ASN A 89 5.66 -1.16 13.21
N VAL A 90 4.68 -2.04 13.01
CA VAL A 90 3.44 -1.71 12.29
C VAL A 90 2.39 -1.32 13.33
N PRO A 91 1.76 -0.14 13.22
CA PRO A 91 0.67 0.23 14.10
C PRO A 91 -0.48 -0.78 14.03
N ASP A 92 -1.11 -1.08 15.18
CA ASP A 92 -2.29 -1.96 15.22
C ASP A 92 -3.46 -1.40 14.39
N ASP A 93 -3.58 -0.07 14.33
CA ASP A 93 -4.52 0.61 13.45
C ASP A 93 -3.85 0.94 12.09
N PRO A 94 -4.21 0.24 10.99
CA PRO A 94 -3.61 0.48 9.69
C PRO A 94 -3.92 1.88 9.13
N ILE A 95 -4.95 2.57 9.64
CA ILE A 95 -5.28 3.95 9.24
C ILE A 95 -4.12 4.91 9.57
N LEU A 96 -3.33 4.62 10.61
CA LEU A 96 -2.18 5.43 10.98
C LEU A 96 -1.02 5.33 9.98
N ARG A 97 -1.03 4.35 9.07
CA ARG A 97 -0.05 4.22 7.98
C ARG A 97 -0.34 5.15 6.81
N ILE A 98 -1.53 5.74 6.74
CA ILE A 98 -1.90 6.69 5.67
C ILE A 98 -1.07 7.97 5.86
N PRO A 99 -0.26 8.37 4.85
CA PRO A 99 0.68 9.49 4.99
C PRO A 99 0.00 10.86 5.20
N GLN A 100 -1.20 11.04 4.64
CA GLN A 100 -1.93 12.30 4.67
C GLN A 100 -3.11 12.21 5.63
N ASP A 101 -3.02 12.93 6.75
CA ASP A 101 -3.98 12.87 7.85
C ASP A 101 -5.43 13.16 7.43
N GLU A 102 -5.62 14.05 6.46
CA GLU A 102 -6.95 14.44 5.93
C GLU A 102 -7.73 13.26 5.31
N PHE A 103 -7.04 12.22 4.84
CA PHE A 103 -7.67 11.03 4.27
C PHE A 103 -7.96 9.94 5.31
N ARG A 104 -7.49 10.07 6.57
CA ARG A 104 -7.64 9.02 7.59
C ARG A 104 -9.10 8.78 7.97
N ASP A 105 -9.87 9.83 8.24
CA ASP A 105 -11.28 9.71 8.63
C ASP A 105 -12.18 9.19 7.48
N PRO A 106 -12.05 9.70 6.23
CA PRO A 106 -12.72 9.12 5.07
C PRO A 106 -12.41 7.63 4.87
N VAL A 107 -11.14 7.24 4.94
CA VAL A 107 -10.71 5.84 4.72
C VAL A 107 -11.15 4.93 5.86
N ARG A 108 -11.11 5.41 7.12
CA ARG A 108 -11.64 4.67 8.26
C ARG A 108 -13.12 4.37 8.09
N THR A 109 -13.90 5.40 7.73
CA THR A 109 -15.34 5.26 7.48
C THR A 109 -15.62 4.31 6.32
N LEU A 110 -14.85 4.40 5.23
CA LEU A 110 -14.95 3.48 4.10
C LEU A 110 -14.72 2.03 4.53
N LYS A 111 -13.63 1.75 5.26
CA LYS A 111 -13.29 0.42 5.77
C LYS A 111 -14.42 -0.16 6.62
N GLU A 112 -14.90 0.60 7.60
CA GLU A 112 -15.98 0.18 8.50
C GLU A 112 -17.26 -0.15 7.71
N ARG A 113 -17.65 0.74 6.81
CA ARG A 113 -18.86 0.57 5.99
C ARG A 113 -18.76 -0.58 5.00
N LEU A 114 -17.59 -0.85 4.44
CA LEU A 114 -17.35 -2.00 3.58
C LEU A 114 -17.58 -3.31 4.35
N LEU A 115 -17.04 -3.42 5.56
CA LEU A 115 -17.21 -4.61 6.41
C LEU A 115 -18.66 -4.79 6.90
N GLU A 116 -19.42 -3.70 7.05
CA GLU A 116 -20.85 -3.75 7.40
C GLU A 116 -21.75 -4.11 6.22
N THR A 117 -21.39 -3.70 5.00
CA THR A 117 -22.27 -3.75 3.82
C THR A 117 -22.04 -4.98 2.96
N LEU A 118 -20.78 -5.43 2.87
CA LEU A 118 -20.38 -6.55 2.03
C LEU A 118 -20.28 -7.83 2.87
N GLU A 119 -20.71 -8.92 2.27
CA GLU A 119 -20.57 -10.26 2.85
C GLU A 119 -19.25 -10.88 2.36
N ASP A 120 -18.69 -11.77 3.17
CA ASP A 120 -17.50 -12.58 2.83
C ASP A 120 -16.27 -11.77 2.39
N VAL A 121 -16.06 -10.59 2.98
CA VAL A 121 -14.85 -9.78 2.76
C VAL A 121 -13.64 -10.50 3.36
N THR A 122 -12.66 -10.81 2.52
CA THR A 122 -11.40 -11.45 2.91
C THR A 122 -10.22 -10.49 2.87
N GLY A 123 -10.39 -9.31 2.27
CA GLY A 123 -9.34 -8.30 2.21
C GLY A 123 -9.84 -6.92 1.80
N ILE A 124 -9.25 -5.87 2.38
CA ILE A 124 -9.44 -4.46 2.00
C ILE A 124 -8.07 -3.82 1.92
N LEU A 125 -7.78 -3.14 0.81
CA LEU A 125 -6.50 -2.51 0.55
C LEU A 125 -6.72 -1.14 -0.09
N LEU A 126 -6.13 -0.10 0.50
CA LEU A 126 -6.07 1.23 -0.08
C LEU A 126 -4.92 1.27 -1.08
N PHE A 127 -5.13 1.81 -2.27
CA PHE A 127 -4.05 2.03 -3.23
C PHE A 127 -4.14 3.43 -3.82
N GLY A 128 -3.41 3.68 -4.91
CA GLY A 128 -3.52 4.94 -5.62
C GLY A 128 -2.74 6.07 -4.95
N SER A 129 -3.17 7.30 -5.20
CA SER A 129 -2.44 8.51 -4.78
C SER A 129 -2.44 8.67 -3.26
N VAL A 130 -3.53 8.28 -2.58
CA VAL A 130 -3.69 8.40 -1.13
C VAL A 130 -2.73 7.46 -0.39
N ALA A 131 -2.64 6.20 -0.83
CA ALA A 131 -1.71 5.23 -0.25
C ALA A 131 -0.24 5.68 -0.39
N ARG A 132 0.10 6.32 -1.53
CA ARG A 132 1.46 6.84 -1.80
C ARG A 132 1.75 8.19 -1.14
N GLY A 133 0.76 8.86 -0.54
CA GLY A 133 0.93 10.20 0.04
C GLY A 133 1.14 11.30 -1.01
N HIS A 134 0.55 11.13 -2.20
CA HIS A 134 0.63 12.08 -3.32
C HIS A 134 -0.74 12.60 -3.74
N ALA A 135 -1.78 12.34 -2.96
CA ALA A 135 -3.12 12.77 -3.26
C ALA A 135 -3.24 14.30 -3.13
N ASP A 136 -3.96 14.90 -4.06
CA ASP A 136 -4.47 16.26 -3.96
C ASP A 136 -5.98 16.23 -3.68
N ARG A 137 -6.59 17.42 -3.53
CA ARG A 137 -8.02 17.55 -3.23
C ARG A 137 -8.97 17.05 -4.33
N ARG A 138 -8.45 16.71 -5.51
CA ARG A 138 -9.23 16.18 -6.63
C ARG A 138 -9.00 14.68 -6.81
N SER A 139 -8.13 14.10 -5.99
CA SER A 139 -7.78 12.69 -6.05
C SER A 139 -8.88 11.85 -5.41
N ASP A 140 -9.22 10.77 -6.08
CA ASP A 140 -10.16 9.79 -5.57
C ASP A 140 -9.48 8.91 -4.51
N ILE A 141 -10.27 8.39 -3.58
CA ILE A 141 -9.85 7.37 -2.62
C ILE A 141 -10.06 6.01 -3.29
N ASP A 142 -8.96 5.43 -3.77
CA ASP A 142 -8.95 4.14 -4.47
C ASP A 142 -8.86 2.96 -3.49
N CYS A 143 -9.83 2.07 -3.52
CA CYS A 143 -9.92 0.92 -2.63
C CYS A 143 -10.14 -0.38 -3.40
N PHE A 144 -9.34 -1.39 -3.07
CA PHE A 144 -9.51 -2.76 -3.52
C PHE A 144 -10.17 -3.58 -2.42
N VAL A 145 -11.13 -4.43 -2.80
CA VAL A 145 -11.80 -5.35 -1.89
C VAL A 145 -11.76 -6.75 -2.49
N LEU A 146 -11.24 -7.70 -1.70
CA LEU A 146 -11.32 -9.12 -2.01
C LEU A 146 -12.51 -9.72 -1.25
N VAL A 147 -13.35 -10.44 -1.99
CA VAL A 147 -14.45 -11.24 -1.42
C VAL A 147 -14.25 -12.71 -1.78
N ASP A 148 -14.76 -13.61 -0.95
CA ASP A 148 -14.69 -15.05 -1.25
C ASP A 148 -15.57 -15.42 -2.46
N ASP A 149 -16.80 -14.91 -2.49
CA ASP A 149 -17.76 -15.13 -3.58
C ASP A 149 -18.64 -13.88 -3.83
N ASN A 150 -19.60 -13.97 -4.76
CA ASN A 150 -20.61 -12.97 -5.05
C ASN A 150 -20.07 -11.63 -5.56
N ARG A 151 -18.89 -11.63 -6.23
CA ARG A 151 -18.21 -10.44 -6.77
C ARG A 151 -19.13 -9.43 -7.44
N ALA A 152 -20.06 -9.88 -8.30
CA ALA A 152 -20.96 -8.98 -9.02
C ALA A 152 -21.94 -8.24 -8.08
N THR A 153 -22.50 -8.95 -7.10
CA THR A 153 -23.37 -8.38 -6.07
C THR A 153 -22.58 -7.43 -5.17
N SER A 154 -21.39 -7.85 -4.74
CA SER A 154 -20.52 -7.04 -3.88
C SER A 154 -20.03 -5.78 -4.60
N GLN A 155 -19.68 -5.86 -5.89
CA GLN A 155 -19.32 -4.69 -6.71
C GLN A 155 -20.47 -3.68 -6.81
N LYS A 156 -21.71 -4.16 -6.96
CA LYS A 156 -22.89 -3.29 -7.00
C LYS A 156 -23.09 -2.56 -5.66
N ARG A 157 -23.07 -3.29 -4.55
CA ARG A 157 -23.19 -2.71 -3.20
C ARG A 157 -22.05 -1.74 -2.90
N ALA A 158 -20.83 -2.07 -3.28
CA ALA A 158 -19.67 -1.19 -3.15
C ALA A 158 -19.84 0.11 -3.95
N HIS A 159 -20.36 0.04 -5.17
CA HIS A 159 -20.64 1.24 -5.96
C HIS A 159 -21.70 2.14 -5.32
N GLU A 160 -22.78 1.56 -4.80
CA GLU A 160 -23.82 2.31 -4.06
C GLU A 160 -23.22 2.98 -2.81
N LEU A 161 -22.38 2.26 -2.06
CA LEU A 161 -21.66 2.80 -0.90
C LEU A 161 -20.70 3.94 -1.28
N ALA A 162 -19.97 3.81 -2.39
CA ALA A 162 -19.07 4.86 -2.87
C ALA A 162 -19.80 6.17 -3.16
N GLN A 163 -21.01 6.09 -3.75
CA GLN A 163 -21.85 7.27 -3.97
C GLN A 163 -22.35 7.86 -2.65
N GLU A 164 -22.84 7.03 -1.72
CA GLU A 164 -23.29 7.48 -0.40
C GLU A 164 -22.18 8.21 0.37
N LEU A 165 -20.97 7.66 0.39
CA LEU A 165 -19.83 8.26 1.05
C LEU A 165 -19.34 9.53 0.32
N GLY A 166 -19.48 9.59 -1.01
CA GLY A 166 -19.15 10.77 -1.81
C GLY A 166 -20.01 12.00 -1.51
N ASP A 167 -21.24 11.79 -1.04
CA ASP A 167 -22.13 12.87 -0.62
C ASP A 167 -21.89 13.34 0.83
N ARG A 168 -21.17 12.55 1.64
CA ARG A 168 -20.81 12.90 3.02
C ARG A 168 -19.66 13.90 3.06
N GLN A 169 -19.70 14.76 4.09
CA GLN A 169 -18.59 15.64 4.43
C GLN A 169 -17.74 15.07 5.55
N PHE A 170 -16.43 15.24 5.42
CA PHE A 170 -15.41 14.94 6.42
C PHE A 170 -14.60 16.22 6.63
N ASP A 171 -14.64 16.76 7.84
CA ASP A 171 -14.06 18.07 8.17
C ASP A 171 -14.44 19.21 7.19
N GLY A 172 -15.66 19.16 6.65
CA GLY A 172 -16.20 20.13 5.69
C GLY A 172 -15.90 19.84 4.22
N ASP A 173 -14.99 18.91 3.92
CA ASP A 173 -14.62 18.50 2.56
C ASP A 173 -15.38 17.23 2.13
N ARG A 174 -15.53 17.05 0.81
CA ARG A 174 -16.10 15.84 0.19
C ARG A 174 -15.02 15.11 -0.58
N TYR A 175 -15.09 13.78 -0.55
CA TYR A 175 -14.12 12.90 -1.18
C TYR A 175 -14.85 11.96 -2.12
N ALA A 176 -14.28 11.71 -3.29
CA ALA A 176 -14.79 10.67 -4.19
C ALA A 176 -14.09 9.34 -3.88
N PHE A 177 -14.82 8.25 -4.08
CA PHE A 177 -14.37 6.90 -3.77
C PHE A 177 -14.46 6.03 -5.01
N GLU A 178 -13.38 5.32 -5.34
CA GLU A 178 -13.38 4.27 -6.38
C GLU A 178 -13.14 2.93 -5.71
N ILE A 179 -14.08 1.99 -5.85
CA ILE A 179 -14.01 0.68 -5.20
C ILE A 179 -14.00 -0.43 -6.24
N LEU A 180 -12.88 -1.15 -6.31
CA LEU A 180 -12.70 -2.33 -7.15
C LEU A 180 -12.92 -3.59 -6.31
N VAL A 181 -13.88 -4.42 -6.71
CA VAL A 181 -14.17 -5.70 -6.05
C VAL A 181 -13.76 -6.87 -6.94
N GLU A 182 -12.93 -7.74 -6.40
CA GLU A 182 -12.53 -9.00 -7.03
C GLU A 182 -12.86 -10.19 -6.12
N SER A 183 -13.07 -11.36 -6.71
CA SER A 183 -12.99 -12.64 -6.00
C SER A 183 -11.68 -13.32 -6.32
N SER A 184 -11.30 -14.34 -5.54
CA SER A 184 -10.07 -15.12 -5.79
C SER A 184 -9.97 -15.60 -7.25
N ASP A 185 -11.06 -16.12 -7.82
CA ASP A 185 -11.12 -16.61 -9.21
C ASP A 185 -10.97 -15.51 -10.28
N SER A 186 -11.44 -14.29 -10.00
CA SER A 186 -11.31 -13.18 -10.96
C SER A 186 -9.99 -12.44 -10.80
N ALA A 187 -9.44 -12.43 -9.59
CA ALA A 187 -8.16 -11.84 -9.26
C ALA A 187 -7.02 -12.50 -10.03
N THR A 188 -6.97 -13.84 -10.07
CA THR A 188 -5.95 -14.58 -10.85
C THR A 188 -5.97 -14.20 -12.34
N ARG A 189 -7.15 -13.89 -12.90
CA ARG A 189 -7.28 -13.47 -14.31
C ARG A 189 -6.83 -12.02 -14.57
N GLN A 190 -6.65 -11.23 -13.53
CA GLN A 190 -6.24 -9.81 -13.60
C GLN A 190 -4.89 -9.59 -12.90
N ALA A 191 -4.05 -10.61 -12.82
CA ALA A 191 -2.79 -10.59 -12.06
C ALA A 191 -1.92 -9.37 -12.37
N ASP A 192 -1.76 -8.98 -13.64
CA ASP A 192 -0.94 -7.82 -14.03
C ASP A 192 -1.46 -6.51 -13.40
N ARG A 193 -2.78 -6.28 -13.44
CA ARG A 193 -3.41 -5.10 -12.82
C ARG A 193 -3.30 -5.16 -11.30
N LEU A 194 -3.51 -6.33 -10.71
CA LEU A 194 -3.42 -6.51 -9.27
C LEU A 194 -2.00 -6.35 -8.74
N GLN A 195 -1.00 -6.65 -9.57
CA GLN A 195 0.39 -6.47 -9.22
C GLN A 195 0.68 -5.00 -8.90
N GLU A 196 0.22 -4.07 -9.73
CA GLU A 196 0.36 -2.63 -9.48
C GLU A 196 -0.39 -2.18 -8.21
N ILE A 197 -1.60 -2.70 -8.00
CA ILE A 197 -2.43 -2.39 -6.83
C ILE A 197 -1.74 -2.86 -5.54
N PHE A 198 -1.21 -4.09 -5.52
CA PHE A 198 -0.57 -4.66 -4.34
C PHE A 198 0.83 -4.10 -4.07
N ALA A 199 1.54 -3.66 -5.11
CA ALA A 199 2.86 -3.07 -4.96
C ALA A 199 2.83 -1.76 -4.16
N ASP A 200 1.81 -0.93 -4.42
CA ASP A 200 1.64 0.39 -3.81
C ASP A 200 0.53 0.42 -2.76
N GLY A 201 0.00 -0.75 -2.40
CA GLY A 201 -1.13 -0.91 -1.51
C GLY A 201 -0.78 -0.76 -0.03
N LEU A 202 -1.75 -0.26 0.74
CA LEU A 202 -1.79 -0.34 2.19
C LEU A 202 -2.94 -1.25 2.59
N THR A 203 -2.62 -2.44 3.12
CA THR A 203 -3.63 -3.35 3.67
C THR A 203 -4.34 -2.69 4.86
N LEU A 204 -5.66 -2.54 4.75
CA LEU A 204 -6.54 -2.00 5.79
C LEU A 204 -7.25 -3.10 6.61
N TYR A 205 -7.44 -4.25 5.99
CA TYR A 205 -8.01 -5.45 6.56
C TYR A 205 -7.55 -6.65 5.74
N ASP A 206 -7.18 -7.74 6.39
CA ASP A 206 -6.80 -8.97 5.70
C ASP A 206 -7.21 -10.21 6.49
N THR A 207 -7.37 -11.28 5.74
CA THR A 207 -7.44 -12.66 6.19
C THR A 207 -6.47 -13.47 5.34
N GLY A 208 -6.27 -14.77 5.66
CA GLY A 208 -5.37 -15.66 4.93
C GLY A 208 -5.46 -15.55 3.39
N PRO A 209 -6.67 -15.60 2.79
CA PRO A 209 -6.85 -15.49 1.34
C PRO A 209 -6.19 -14.27 0.68
N LEU A 210 -6.22 -13.08 1.30
CA LEU A 210 -5.57 -11.91 0.73
C LEU A 210 -4.04 -12.05 0.75
N GLN A 211 -3.48 -12.62 1.82
CA GLN A 211 -2.04 -12.83 1.94
C GLN A 211 -1.52 -13.82 0.89
N ASP A 212 -2.27 -14.90 0.67
CA ASP A 212 -1.96 -15.91 -0.34
C ASP A 212 -2.00 -15.31 -1.76
N LEU A 213 -3.06 -14.54 -2.06
CA LEU A 213 -3.21 -13.87 -3.35
C LEU A 213 -2.09 -12.85 -3.61
N LYS A 214 -1.73 -12.03 -2.62
CA LYS A 214 -0.61 -11.08 -2.74
C LYS A 214 0.69 -11.80 -3.05
N THR A 215 0.96 -12.90 -2.37
CA THR A 215 2.16 -13.70 -2.60
C THR A 215 2.15 -14.26 -4.02
N GLU A 216 1.06 -14.89 -4.45
CA GLU A 216 0.93 -15.44 -5.80
C GLU A 216 1.17 -14.39 -6.89
N VAL A 217 0.49 -13.24 -6.81
CA VAL A 217 0.57 -12.18 -7.82
C VAL A 217 1.95 -11.53 -7.86
N LEU A 218 2.56 -11.25 -6.70
CA LEU A 218 3.83 -10.54 -6.64
C LEU A 218 5.03 -11.45 -6.98
N THR A 219 5.00 -12.75 -6.65
CA THR A 219 6.14 -13.65 -6.86
C THR A 219 6.09 -14.49 -8.13
N ASN A 220 4.91 -14.72 -8.74
CA ASN A 220 4.76 -15.70 -9.84
C ASN A 220 4.64 -15.11 -11.26
N GLY A 221 5.01 -13.85 -11.49
CA GLY A 221 5.10 -13.27 -12.84
C GLY A 221 6.52 -13.25 -13.43
#